data_AF-A0A9N9PDJ1-F1
#
_entry.id   AF-A0A9N9PDJ1-F1
#
_cell.length_a   1.000
_cell.length_b   1.000
_cell.length_c   1.000
_cell.angle_alpha   90.00
_cell.angle_beta   90.00
_cell.angle_gamma   90.00
#
_symmetry.space_group_name_H-M   'P 1'
#
loop_
_entity.id
_entity.type
_entity.pdbx_description
1 polymer ?
#
loop_
_entity_poly.entity_id
_entity_poly.type
_entity_poly.pdbx_seq_one_letter_code
_entity_poly.pdbx_strand_id
1 'polypeptide(L)'
;DITTLIDPINIIAILCIVFGFIIVAIEIPVFPFKGTFIATSFIPRIILYLLISGVSILNYQNVNPALYLTIAAIMYIAAARGGEGRHRIKQDDSRRKIV
;
A
#
# COMPACT_ATOMS: atom_id res chain seq x y z
N ASP A 1 -34.19 -17.37 -17.11
CA ASP A 1 -32.98 -18.19 -17.27
C ASP A 1 -31.94 -17.89 -16.23
N ILE A 2 -31.27 -18.95 -15.81
CA ILE A 2 -30.13 -19.15 -14.91
C ILE A 2 -28.96 -18.15 -15.05
N THR A 3 -29.00 -17.27 -16.06
CA THR A 3 -27.96 -16.32 -16.44
C THR A 3 -27.79 -15.13 -15.48
N THR A 4 -28.81 -14.83 -14.67
CA THR A 4 -28.68 -13.85 -13.56
C THR A 4 -27.91 -14.38 -12.35
N LEU A 5 -27.67 -15.70 -12.31
CA LEU A 5 -26.73 -16.36 -11.38
C LEU A 5 -25.32 -16.48 -11.99
N ILE A 6 -25.15 -16.12 -13.27
CA ILE A 6 -23.90 -16.24 -14.06
C ILE A 6 -23.19 -14.89 -14.10
N ASP A 7 -22.99 -14.29 -12.93
CA ASP A 7 -21.76 -13.54 -12.75
C ASP A 7 -21.04 -14.18 -11.57
N PRO A 8 -19.96 -14.94 -11.80
CA PRO A 8 -19.21 -15.52 -10.70
C PRO A 8 -18.69 -14.32 -9.91
N ILE A 9 -19.23 -14.11 -8.71
CA ILE A 9 -18.81 -13.05 -7.80
C ILE A 9 -17.28 -12.98 -7.88
N ASN A 10 -16.77 -11.88 -8.45
CA ASN A 10 -15.35 -11.74 -8.68
C ASN A 10 -14.69 -11.39 -7.34
N ILE A 11 -14.54 -12.42 -6.49
CA ILE A 11 -13.99 -12.34 -5.13
C ILE A 11 -12.62 -11.66 -5.17
N ILE A 12 -11.85 -11.88 -6.24
CA ILE A 12 -10.52 -11.30 -6.44
C ILE A 12 -10.63 -9.79 -6.67
N ALA A 13 -11.62 -9.32 -7.43
CA ALA A 13 -11.87 -7.89 -7.61
C ALA A 13 -12.30 -7.21 -6.30
N ILE A 14 -13.16 -7.86 -5.51
CA ILE A 14 -13.56 -7.35 -4.18
C ILE A 14 -12.34 -7.23 -3.27
N LEU A 15 -11.46 -8.24 -3.28
CA LEU A 15 -10.23 -8.24 -2.50
C LEU A 15 -9.27 -7.13 -2.95
N CYS A 16 -9.13 -6.90 -4.26
CA CYS A 16 -8.35 -5.78 -4.79
C CYS A 16 -8.87 -4.43 -4.30
N ILE A 17 -10.19 -4.24 -4.28
CA ILE A 17 -10.81 -3.00 -3.80
C ILE A 17 -10.50 -2.80 -2.31
N VAL A 18 -10.70 -3.82 -1.47
CA VAL A 18 -10.44 -3.75 -0.03
C VAL A 18 -8.97 -3.42 0.24
N PHE A 19 -8.03 -4.13 -0.39
CA PHE A 19 -6.60 -3.82 -0.23
C PHE A 19 -6.23 -2.44 -0.76
N GLY A 20 -6.84 -2.00 -1.87
CA GLY A 20 -6.64 -0.66 -2.41
C GLY A 20 -7.04 0.44 -1.42
N PHE A 21 -8.20 0.29 -0.78
CA PHE A 21 -8.64 1.22 0.26
C PHE A 21 -7.71 1.22 1.48
N ILE A 22 -7.21 0.05 1.91
CA ILE A 22 -6.26 -0.05 3.01
C ILE A 22 -4.96 0.69 2.67
N ILE A 23 -4.44 0.55 1.45
CA ILE A 23 -3.23 1.26 1.01
C ILE A 23 -3.44 2.77 1.04
N VAL A 24 -4.55 3.25 0.47
CA VAL A 24 -4.88 4.69 0.49
C VAL A 24 -5.01 5.21 1.93
N ALA A 25 -5.61 4.43 2.83
CA ALA A 25 -5.76 4.80 4.23
C ALA A 25 -4.44 4.81 5.03
N ILE A 26 -3.41 4.08 4.57
CA ILE A 26 -2.07 4.09 5.16
C ILE A 26 -1.21 5.22 4.56
N GLU A 27 -1.38 5.47 3.25
CA GLU A 27 -0.59 6.46 2.52
C GLU A 27 -1.01 7.89 2.84
N ILE A 28 -2.33 8.12 2.86
CA ILE A 28 -2.93 9.30 3.45
C ILE A 28 -3.26 8.88 4.89
N PRO A 29 -2.54 9.37 5.92
CA PRO A 29 -2.73 8.93 7.31
C PRO A 29 -4.07 9.41 7.87
N VAL A 30 -5.15 8.83 7.38
CA VAL A 30 -6.54 9.05 7.81
C VAL A 30 -6.76 8.34 9.13
N PHE A 31 -7.67 8.87 9.94
CA PHE A 31 -8.10 8.20 11.18
C PHE A 31 -8.76 6.88 10.77
N PRO A 32 -8.22 5.69 11.13
CA PRO A 32 -7.57 5.34 12.41
C PRO A 32 -6.03 5.12 12.39
N PHE A 33 -5.36 5.19 11.23
CA PHE A 33 -3.92 4.87 11.12
C PHE A 33 -2.99 6.04 11.44
N LYS A 34 -3.55 7.23 11.68
CA LYS A 34 -2.83 8.45 12.03
C LYS A 34 -1.94 8.25 13.27
N GLY A 35 -0.62 8.36 13.08
CA GLY A 35 0.37 8.23 14.16
C GLY A 35 0.87 6.80 14.44
N THR A 36 0.36 5.79 13.74
CA THR A 36 0.85 4.41 13.87
C THR A 36 2.13 4.19 13.06
N PHE A 37 3.02 3.30 13.53
CA PHE A 37 4.25 2.92 12.80
C PHE A 37 3.98 2.42 11.37
N ILE A 38 2.78 1.89 11.14
CA ILE A 38 2.31 1.42 9.83
C ILE A 38 2.12 2.58 8.84
N ALA A 39 1.64 3.74 9.31
CA ALA A 39 1.48 4.93 8.49
C ALA A 39 2.80 5.70 8.30
N THR A 40 3.71 5.68 9.29
CA THR A 40 4.97 6.44 9.24
C THR A 40 6.14 5.70 8.59
N SER A 41 6.14 4.37 8.57
CA SER A 41 7.24 3.57 8.03
C SER A 41 7.02 3.18 6.56
N PHE A 42 8.11 3.11 5.81
CA PHE A 42 8.10 2.67 4.41
C PHE A 42 7.99 1.15 4.25
N ILE A 43 8.49 0.38 5.22
CA ILE A 43 8.51 -1.10 5.20
C ILE A 43 7.10 -1.71 5.04
N PRO A 44 6.11 -1.37 5.88
CA PRO A 44 4.76 -1.92 5.76
C PRO A 44 4.12 -1.57 4.41
N ARG A 45 4.39 -0.37 3.87
CA ARG A 45 3.89 0.04 2.54
C ARG A 45 4.43 -0.87 1.45
N ILE A 46 5.73 -1.15 1.43
CA ILE A 46 6.37 -2.05 0.45
C ILE A 46 5.68 -3.42 0.44
N ILE A 47 5.45 -3.99 1.63
CA ILE A 47 4.82 -5.30 1.78
C ILE A 47 3.39 -5.26 1.22
N LEU A 48 2.62 -4.22 1.55
CA LEU A 48 1.25 -4.05 1.06
C LEU A 48 1.19 -3.88 -0.46
N TYR A 49 2.05 -3.06 -1.06
CA TYR A 49 2.09 -2.88 -2.53
C TYR A 49 2.43 -4.17 -3.27
N LEU A 50 3.34 -4.98 -2.71
CA LEU A 50 3.75 -6.25 -3.31
C LEU A 50 2.64 -7.30 -3.17
N LEU A 51 1.95 -7.33 -2.02
CA LEU A 51 0.79 -8.20 -1.79
C LEU A 51 -0.36 -7.86 -2.75
N ILE A 52 -0.76 -6.59 -2.86
CA ILE A 52 -1.86 -6.19 -3.75
C ILE A 52 -1.49 -6.37 -5.22
N SER A 53 -0.23 -6.14 -5.59
CA SER A 53 0.26 -6.41 -6.95
C SER A 53 0.06 -7.88 -7.29
N GLY A 54 0.47 -8.79 -6.41
CA GLY A 54 0.27 -10.23 -6.60
C GLY A 54 -1.21 -10.60 -6.77
N VAL A 55 -2.10 -10.08 -5.93
CA VAL A 55 -3.55 -10.30 -6.04
C VAL A 55 -4.12 -9.71 -7.34
N SER A 56 -3.59 -8.56 -7.77
CA SER A 56 -4.00 -7.86 -8.98
C SER A 56 -3.57 -8.59 -10.26
N ILE A 57 -2.43 -9.30 -10.28
CA ILE A 57 -2.00 -10.15 -11.40
C ILE A 57 -2.95 -11.34 -11.58
N LEU A 58 -3.49 -11.89 -10.49
CA LEU A 58 -4.43 -13.02 -10.54
C LEU A 58 -5.77 -12.64 -11.17
N ASN A 59 -6.11 -11.35 -11.23
CA ASN A 59 -7.28 -10.87 -11.96
C ASN A 59 -6.86 -10.38 -13.35
N TYR A 60 -7.28 -11.09 -14.39
CA TYR A 60 -6.92 -10.79 -15.79
C TYR A 60 -7.21 -9.33 -16.19
N GLN A 61 -8.26 -8.72 -15.63
CA GLN A 61 -8.63 -7.33 -15.91
C GLN A 61 -7.74 -6.29 -15.20
N ASN A 62 -6.97 -6.71 -14.18
CA ASN A 62 -6.19 -5.83 -13.31
C ASN A 62 -4.67 -5.99 -13.51
N VAL A 63 -4.22 -6.43 -14.70
CA VAL A 63 -2.78 -6.54 -15.02
C VAL A 63 -2.11 -5.15 -15.05
N ASN A 64 -2.79 -4.13 -15.60
CA ASN A 64 -2.27 -2.76 -15.62
C ASN A 64 -2.00 -2.20 -14.21
N PRO A 65 -2.98 -2.18 -13.28
CA PRO A 65 -2.73 -1.70 -11.93
C PRO A 65 -1.68 -2.55 -11.19
N ALA A 66 -1.60 -3.86 -11.43
CA ALA A 66 -0.55 -4.69 -10.84
C ALA A 66 0.86 -4.20 -11.22
N LEU A 67 1.04 -3.82 -12.48
CA LEU A 67 2.33 -3.33 -12.97
C LEU A 67 2.72 -2.03 -12.27
N TYR A 68 1.80 -1.08 -12.14
CA TYR A 68 2.03 0.18 -11.43
C TYR A 68 2.30 -0.03 -9.93
N LEU A 69 1.57 -0.94 -9.28
CA LEU A 69 1.77 -1.26 -7.86
C LEU A 69 3.15 -1.92 -7.64
N THR A 70 3.62 -2.73 -8.59
CA THR A 70 4.98 -3.31 -8.57
C THR A 70 6.05 -2.23 -8.71
N ILE A 71 5.87 -1.30 -9.66
CA ILE A 71 6.80 -0.18 -9.85
C ILE A 71 6.83 0.69 -8.58
N ALA A 72 5.67 0.98 -7.98
CA ALA A 72 5.58 1.72 -6.73
C ALA A 72 6.34 1.01 -5.59
N ALA A 73 6.20 -0.32 -5.46
CA ALA A 73 6.96 -1.10 -4.47
C ALA A 73 8.48 -0.95 -4.67
N ILE A 74 8.96 -1.00 -5.91
CA ILE A 74 10.39 -0.82 -6.24
C ILE A 74 10.86 0.58 -5.85
N MET A 75 10.07 1.62 -6.15
CA MET A 75 10.39 3.00 -5.78
C MET A 75 10.42 3.19 -4.27
N TYR A 76 9.48 2.59 -3.54
CA TYR A 76 9.48 2.61 -2.08
C TYR A 76 10.68 1.86 -1.48
N ILE A 77 11.13 0.76 -2.09
CA ILE A 77 12.38 0.08 -1.70
C ILE A 77 13.59 0.99 -1.94
N ALA A 78 13.65 1.67 -3.08
CA ALA A 78 14.72 2.62 -3.40
C ALA A 78 14.76 3.77 -2.38
N ALA A 79 13.60 4.34 -2.03
CA ALA A 79 13.46 5.37 -1.00
C ALA A 79 13.92 4.87 0.39
N ALA A 80 13.55 3.64 0.75
CA ALA A 80 13.98 3.03 2.00
C ALA A 80 15.51 2.85 2.08
N ARG A 81 16.15 2.48 0.96
CA ARG A 81 17.63 2.39 0.84
C ARG A 81 18.30 3.77 0.83
N GLY A 82 17.65 4.78 0.26
CA GLY A 82 18.10 6.17 0.24
C GLY A 82 18.14 6.84 1.63
N GLY A 83 17.64 6.18 2.68
CA GLY A 83 17.80 6.64 4.06
C GLY A 83 16.82 7.74 4.47
N GLU A 84 15.80 8.06 3.66
CA GLU A 84 14.79 9.06 3.97
C GLU A 84 14.08 8.78 5.31
N GLY A 85 13.90 7.49 5.65
CA GLY A 85 13.40 7.07 6.96
C GLY A 85 14.33 7.42 8.14
N ARG A 86 15.66 7.37 7.93
CA ARG A 86 16.66 7.72 8.98
C ARG A 86 16.77 9.23 9.17
N HIS A 87 16.66 10.01 8.10
CA HIS A 87 16.69 11.47 8.19
C HIS A 87 15.49 12.04 8.96
N ARG A 88 14.29 11.46 8.79
CA ARG A 88 13.10 11.87 9.56
C ARG A 88 13.22 11.60 11.06
N ILE A 89 13.75 10.44 11.47
CA ILE A 89 13.96 10.12 12.90
C ILE A 89 14.96 11.10 13.53
N LYS A 90 16.05 11.42 12.82
CA LYS A 90 17.07 12.35 13.32
C LYS A 90 16.54 13.78 13.45
N GLN A 91 15.65 14.21 12.55
CA GLN A 91 15.01 15.53 12.62
C GLN A 91 13.97 15.62 13.74
N ASP A 92 13.22 14.55 14.03
CA ASP A 92 12.28 14.50 15.16
C ASP A 92 13.01 14.53 16.51
N ASP A 93 14.10 13.75 16.66
CA ASP A 93 14.94 13.77 17.87
C ASP A 93 15.58 15.14 18.10
N SER A 94 16.14 15.77 17.05
CA SER A 94 16.61 17.15 17.16
C SER A 94 15.51 18.11 17.57
N ARG A 95 14.29 17.97 17.06
CA ARG A 95 13.18 18.85 17.43
C ARG A 95 12.79 18.70 18.90
N ARG A 96 12.79 17.47 19.45
CA ARG A 96 12.51 17.21 20.87
C ARG A 96 13.56 17.76 21.84
N LYS A 97 14.81 17.95 21.40
CA LYS A 97 15.87 18.51 22.25
C LYS A 97 15.84 20.04 22.37
N ILE A 98 15.04 20.72 21.53
CA ILE A 98 14.95 22.19 21.48
C ILE A 98 13.73 22.70 22.29
N VAL A 99 12.83 21.80 22.71
CA VAL A 99 11.65 22.08 23.55
C VAL A 99 11.92 21.62 24.97
#